data_AF-A0A9X9PRX3-F1
#
_entry.id   AF-A0A9X9PRX3-F1
#
_cell.length_a   1.000
_cell.length_b   1.000
_cell.length_c   1.000
_cell.angle_alpha   90.00
_cell.angle_beta   90.00
_cell.angle_gamma   90.00
#
_symmetry.space_group_name_H-M   'P 1'
#
loop_
_entity.id
_entity.type
_entity.pdbx_description
1 polymer ?
#
loop_
_entity_poly.entity_id
_entity_poly.type
_entity_poly.pdbx_seq_one_letter_code
_entity_poly.pdbx_strand_id
1 'polypeptide(L)'
;MISRLSSLSIFLGLFISESAARYVCPSTKAFSDYMVGSRADEIYALGERLDSQRGGQSEYGGIKFIGSKDSGYFAFEGSFDPQEKTERIYRVQVVYSTKKTYLIEITHFRGGKTTNTCDGP
;
A
#
# COMPACT_ATOMS: atom_id res chain seq x y z
N MET A 1 -1.03 -0.70 65.55
CA MET A 1 -1.29 -0.18 64.19
C MET A 1 -0.24 0.90 63.94
N ILE A 2 0.64 0.89 62.94
CA ILE A 2 0.49 0.57 61.51
C ILE A 2 1.85 0.03 61.01
N SER A 3 1.85 -1.17 60.43
CA SER A 3 2.99 -1.73 59.69
C SER A 3 3.17 -0.96 58.38
N ARG A 4 4.36 -0.43 58.13
CA ARG A 4 4.72 0.17 56.83
C ARG A 4 5.12 -0.96 55.88
N LEU A 5 4.17 -1.40 55.05
CA LEU A 5 4.47 -2.26 53.91
C LEU A 5 5.21 -1.46 52.85
N SER A 6 6.47 -1.81 52.63
CA SER A 6 7.21 -1.59 51.40
C SER A 6 6.92 -2.74 50.42
N SER A 7 6.29 -2.44 49.29
CA SER A 7 6.41 -3.22 48.04
C SER A 7 5.81 -2.41 46.89
N LEU A 8 6.63 -1.89 45.99
CA LEU A 8 6.97 -2.52 44.71
C LEU A 8 5.82 -2.44 43.70
N SER A 9 5.93 -1.52 42.76
CA SER A 9 5.36 -1.68 41.42
C SER A 9 6.31 -1.02 40.44
N ILE A 10 7.19 -1.86 39.91
CA ILE A 10 8.03 -1.60 38.76
C ILE A 10 7.05 -1.35 37.61
N PHE A 11 6.93 -0.11 37.17
CA PHE A 11 6.29 0.19 35.90
C PHE A 11 7.18 -0.40 34.79
N LEU A 12 6.91 -1.66 34.43
CA LEU A 12 7.38 -2.25 33.19
C LEU A 12 6.68 -1.52 32.05
N GLY A 13 7.28 -0.40 31.63
CA GLY A 13 7.06 0.17 30.32
C GLY A 13 7.61 -0.79 29.27
N LEU A 14 6.87 -1.88 29.01
CA LEU A 14 7.03 -2.67 27.81
C LEU A 14 6.61 -1.78 26.64
N PHE A 15 7.54 -0.94 26.17
CA PHE A 15 7.54 -0.46 24.81
C PHE A 15 7.76 -1.69 23.93
N ILE A 16 6.69 -2.44 23.67
CA ILE A 16 6.66 -3.33 22.52
C ILE A 16 6.85 -2.37 21.34
N SER A 17 8.09 -2.28 20.84
CA SER A 17 8.33 -1.67 19.54
C SER A 17 7.64 -2.56 18.53
N GLU A 18 6.35 -2.35 18.33
CA GLU A 18 5.64 -2.82 17.16
C GLU A 18 6.42 -2.24 15.98
N SER A 19 7.21 -3.08 15.30
CA SER A 19 7.74 -2.70 14.01
C SER A 19 6.52 -2.45 13.13
N ALA A 20 6.14 -1.19 12.96
CA ALA A 20 5.04 -0.84 12.09
C ALA A 20 5.35 -1.43 10.70
N ALA A 21 4.49 -2.32 10.22
CA ALA A 21 4.59 -2.89 8.89
C ALA A 21 4.67 -1.76 7.86
N ARG A 22 5.64 -1.84 6.94
CA ARG A 22 5.96 -0.75 6.01
C ARG A 22 6.30 -1.31 4.65
N TYR A 23 5.95 -0.55 3.63
CA TYR A 23 6.49 -0.70 2.28
C TYR A 23 7.74 0.15 2.14
N VAL A 24 8.87 -0.45 1.78
CA VAL A 24 10.16 0.23 1.58
C VAL A 24 10.48 0.28 0.10
N CYS A 25 10.52 1.48 -0.47
CA CYS A 25 10.80 1.68 -1.89
C CYS A 25 12.30 1.82 -2.17
N PRO A 26 12.78 1.54 -3.40
CA PRO A 26 14.19 1.69 -3.77
C PRO A 26 14.79 3.07 -3.51
N SER A 27 13.98 4.12 -3.51
CA SER A 27 14.38 5.47 -3.10
C SER A 27 14.60 5.66 -1.59
N THR A 28 14.57 4.57 -0.81
CA THR A 28 14.58 4.53 0.66
C THR A 28 13.38 5.19 1.33
N LYS A 29 12.37 5.61 0.55
CA LYS A 29 11.09 6.07 1.10
C LYS A 29 10.31 4.89 1.67
N ALA A 30 9.79 5.09 2.87
CA ALA A 30 8.99 4.10 3.56
C ALA A 30 7.58 4.64 3.79
N PHE A 31 6.58 3.82 3.49
CA PHE A 31 5.17 4.15 3.71
C PHE A 31 4.56 3.12 4.65
N SER A 32 3.71 3.56 5.57
CA SER A 32 3.04 2.63 6.47
C SER A 32 2.12 1.69 5.69
N ASP A 33 2.06 0.43 6.13
CA ASP A 33 1.14 -0.55 5.56
C ASP A 33 -0.31 -0.07 5.64
N TYR A 34 -0.70 0.60 6.73
CA TYR A 34 -2.03 1.20 6.87
C TYR A 34 -2.38 2.18 5.74
N MET A 35 -1.47 3.10 5.38
CA MET A 35 -1.73 4.07 4.32
C MET A 35 -1.87 3.39 2.95
N VAL A 36 -0.98 2.43 2.66
CA VAL A 36 -0.99 1.69 1.40
C VAL A 36 -2.23 0.78 1.31
N GLY A 37 -2.58 0.11 2.41
CA GLY A 37 -3.73 -0.76 2.56
C GLY A 37 -5.05 -0.01 2.42
N SER A 38 -5.21 1.14 3.09
CA SER A 38 -6.40 1.98 2.94
C SER A 38 -6.62 2.38 1.48
N ARG A 39 -5.55 2.76 0.77
CA ARG A 39 -5.65 3.12 -0.65
C ARG A 39 -5.92 1.89 -1.53
N ALA A 40 -5.36 0.74 -1.20
CA ALA A 40 -5.63 -0.53 -1.89
C ALA A 40 -7.11 -0.91 -1.81
N ASP A 41 -7.73 -0.77 -0.64
CA ASP A 41 -9.16 -1.06 -0.45
C ASP A 41 -10.04 -0.13 -1.29
N GLU A 42 -9.72 1.16 -1.35
CA GLU A 42 -10.40 2.13 -2.22
C GLU A 42 -10.28 1.74 -3.70
N ILE A 43 -9.07 1.41 -4.16
CA ILE A 43 -8.79 0.98 -5.54
C ILE A 43 -9.55 -0.29 -5.87
N TYR A 44 -9.58 -1.25 -4.95
CA TYR A 44 -10.31 -2.52 -5.14
C TYR A 44 -11.80 -2.28 -5.27
N ALA A 45 -12.40 -1.53 -4.34
CA ALA A 45 -13.83 -1.21 -4.36
C ALA A 45 -14.22 -0.43 -5.61
N LEU A 46 -13.40 0.53 -6.02
CA LEU A 46 -13.62 1.31 -7.24
C LEU A 46 -13.47 0.45 -8.49
N GLY A 47 -12.41 -0.38 -8.57
CA GLY A 47 -12.14 -1.26 -9.68
C GLY A 47 -13.28 -2.25 -9.94
N GLU A 48 -13.79 -2.90 -8.90
CA GLU A 48 -14.94 -3.82 -9.01
C GLU A 48 -16.19 -3.12 -9.53
N ARG A 49 -16.48 -1.91 -9.04
CA ARG A 49 -17.62 -1.12 -9.51
C ARG A 49 -17.50 -0.73 -10.97
N LEU A 50 -16.29 -0.38 -11.41
CA LEU A 50 -16.01 0.14 -12.75
C LEU A 50 -15.79 -0.96 -13.81
N ASP A 51 -15.44 -2.18 -13.43
CA ASP A 51 -15.12 -3.27 -14.37
C ASP A 51 -16.28 -3.58 -15.32
N SER A 52 -17.52 -3.53 -14.84
CA SER A 52 -18.71 -3.71 -15.68
C SER A 52 -19.05 -2.51 -16.57
N GLN A 53 -18.55 -1.32 -16.23
CA GLN A 53 -18.85 -0.06 -16.90
C GLN A 53 -17.81 0.33 -17.95
N ARG A 54 -16.57 -0.13 -17.81
CA ARG A 54 -15.43 0.28 -18.65
C ARG A 54 -15.49 -0.22 -20.10
N GLY A 55 -16.42 -1.11 -20.44
CA GLY A 55 -16.58 -1.61 -21.81
C GLY A 55 -15.30 -2.22 -22.41
N GLY A 56 -14.49 -2.90 -21.59
CA GLY A 56 -13.23 -3.51 -22.01
C GLY A 56 -12.02 -2.58 -22.05
N GLN A 57 -12.16 -1.29 -21.76
CA GLN A 57 -11.03 -0.35 -21.68
C GLN A 57 -10.03 -0.77 -20.60
N SER A 58 -8.73 -0.65 -20.89
CA SER A 58 -7.66 -0.98 -19.94
C SER A 58 -7.47 0.09 -18.86
N GLU A 59 -8.09 1.27 -19.00
CA GLU A 59 -8.09 2.34 -18.01
C GLU A 59 -9.43 3.08 -18.04
N TYR A 60 -10.05 3.24 -16.88
CA TYR A 60 -11.34 3.91 -16.74
C TYR A 60 -11.51 4.44 -15.31
N GLY A 61 -12.02 5.67 -15.16
CA GLY A 61 -12.26 6.29 -13.84
C GLY A 61 -11.03 6.40 -12.94
N GLY A 62 -9.83 6.54 -13.52
CA GLY A 62 -8.56 6.59 -12.78
C GLY A 62 -8.05 5.24 -12.27
N ILE A 63 -8.70 4.14 -12.66
CA ILE A 63 -8.25 2.77 -12.40
C ILE A 63 -7.76 2.16 -13.71
N LYS A 64 -6.57 1.56 -13.66
CA LYS A 64 -6.04 0.71 -14.72
C LYS A 64 -6.38 -0.75 -14.42
N PHE A 65 -6.85 -1.45 -15.44
CA PHE A 65 -7.24 -2.85 -15.40
C PHE A 65 -6.17 -3.67 -16.10
N ILE A 66 -5.50 -4.55 -15.36
CA ILE A 66 -4.35 -5.31 -15.83
C ILE A 66 -4.75 -6.78 -15.94
N GLY A 67 -4.56 -7.36 -17.12
CA GLY A 67 -4.90 -8.75 -17.40
C GLY A 67 -6.40 -8.97 -17.61
N SER A 68 -6.87 -10.18 -17.33
CA SER A 68 -8.27 -10.60 -17.47
C SER A 68 -8.63 -11.63 -16.39
N LYS A 69 -9.88 -11.61 -15.92
CA LYS A 69 -10.44 -12.60 -14.99
C LYS A 69 -10.31 -14.04 -15.52
N ASP A 70 -10.28 -14.21 -16.85
CA ASP A 70 -10.16 -15.52 -17.51
C ASP A 70 -8.70 -15.97 -17.70
N SER A 71 -7.73 -15.07 -17.53
CA SER A 71 -6.32 -15.30 -17.88
C SER A 71 -5.42 -15.72 -16.69
N GLY A 72 -6.03 -16.00 -15.54
CA GLY A 72 -5.31 -16.37 -14.30
C GLY A 72 -4.69 -15.19 -13.55
N TYR A 73 -4.63 -14.00 -14.16
CA TYR A 73 -4.20 -12.77 -13.50
C TYR A 73 -5.11 -11.60 -13.87
N PHE A 74 -5.69 -10.99 -12.85
CA PHE A 74 -6.43 -9.74 -12.97
C PHE A 74 -6.11 -8.84 -11.78
N ALA A 75 -5.82 -7.57 -12.06
CA ALA A 75 -5.48 -6.60 -11.04
C ALA A 75 -5.99 -5.20 -11.37
N PHE A 76 -6.23 -4.42 -10.31
CA PHE A 76 -6.55 -3.01 -10.39
C PHE A 76 -5.33 -2.20 -9.97
N GLU A 77 -4.96 -1.18 -10.73
CA GLU A 77 -3.86 -0.27 -10.40
C GLU A 77 -4.39 1.17 -10.37
N GLY A 78 -4.05 1.91 -9.32
CA GLY A 78 -4.43 3.31 -9.14
C GLY A 78 -3.28 4.16 -8.58
N SER A 79 -3.44 5.47 -8.60
CA SER A 79 -2.47 6.40 -8.02
C SER A 79 -2.37 6.25 -6.50
N PHE A 80 -1.15 6.42 -5.97
CA PHE A 80 -0.88 6.62 -4.56
C PHE A 80 -0.14 7.95 -4.41
N ASP A 81 -0.81 8.93 -3.81
CA ASP A 81 -0.24 10.25 -3.56
C ASP A 81 0.00 10.39 -2.05
N PRO A 82 1.20 10.06 -1.56
CA PRO A 82 1.50 10.26 -0.16
C PRO A 82 1.44 11.76 0.14
N GLN A 83 0.85 12.16 1.27
CA GLN A 83 0.73 13.59 1.65
C GLN A 83 2.10 14.30 1.85
N GLU A 84 3.21 13.59 1.65
CA GLU A 84 4.56 14.14 1.63
C GLU A 84 4.95 14.58 0.22
N LYS A 85 5.62 15.73 0.08
CA LYS A 85 6.21 16.12 -1.20
C LYS A 85 7.28 15.09 -1.62
N THR A 86 7.08 14.45 -2.76
CA THR A 86 8.08 13.58 -3.37
C THR A 86 8.21 13.92 -4.86
N GLU A 87 9.41 13.75 -5.40
CA GLU A 87 9.67 13.90 -6.84
C GLU A 87 9.31 12.63 -7.63
N ARG A 88 8.83 11.59 -6.96
CA ARG A 88 8.53 10.27 -7.53
C ARG A 88 7.03 10.05 -7.59
N ILE A 89 6.62 9.21 -8.53
CA ILE A 89 5.23 8.83 -8.69
C ILE A 89 5.06 7.45 -8.08
N TYR A 90 4.00 7.26 -7.29
CA TYR A 90 3.68 5.96 -6.72
C TYR A 90 2.31 5.48 -7.21
N ARG A 91 2.19 4.16 -7.34
CA ARG A 91 0.94 3.48 -7.68
C ARG A 91 0.72 2.31 -6.74
N VAL A 92 -0.54 2.03 -6.46
CA VAL A 92 -0.94 0.83 -5.73
C VAL A 92 -1.62 -0.11 -6.71
N GLN A 93 -1.16 -1.35 -6.75
CA GLN A 93 -1.76 -2.44 -7.52
C GLN A 93 -2.33 -3.47 -6.56
N VAL A 94 -3.57 -3.89 -6.80
CA VAL A 94 -4.28 -4.89 -6.00
C VAL A 94 -4.72 -6.04 -6.89
N VAL A 95 -4.27 -7.25 -6.58
CA VAL A 95 -4.68 -8.46 -7.31
C VAL A 95 -6.12 -8.80 -6.96
N TYR A 96 -6.96 -8.95 -7.97
CA TYR A 96 -8.40 -9.17 -7.80
C TYR A 96 -8.71 -10.41 -6.94
N SER A 97 -8.11 -11.55 -7.25
CA SER A 97 -8.46 -12.84 -6.61
C SER A 97 -7.95 -12.98 -5.18
N THR A 98 -6.77 -12.42 -4.87
CA THR A 98 -6.09 -12.61 -3.58
C THR A 98 -6.09 -11.37 -2.70
N LYS A 99 -6.49 -10.22 -3.25
CA LYS A 99 -6.32 -8.89 -2.65
C LYS A 99 -4.87 -8.57 -2.28
N LYS A 100 -3.90 -9.27 -2.87
CA LYS A 100 -2.49 -8.98 -2.63
C LYS A 100 -2.15 -7.58 -3.16
N THR A 101 -1.58 -6.77 -2.29
CA THR A 101 -1.25 -5.37 -2.55
C THR A 101 0.22 -5.22 -2.91
N TYR A 102 0.50 -4.37 -3.88
CA TYR A 102 1.84 -3.96 -4.26
C TYR A 102 1.90 -2.44 -4.32
N LEU A 103 2.89 -1.85 -3.64
CA LEU A 103 3.28 -0.47 -3.86
C LEU A 103 4.35 -0.43 -4.96
N ILE A 104 4.15 0.44 -5.94
CA ILE A 104 5.00 0.56 -7.11
C ILE A 104 5.55 1.98 -7.16
N GLU A 105 6.87 2.10 -7.20
CA GLU A 105 7.58 3.36 -7.43
C GLU A 105 7.92 3.52 -8.91
N ILE A 106 7.58 4.68 -9.46
CA ILE A 106 7.88 5.08 -10.82
C ILE A 106 8.83 6.27 -10.78
N THR A 107 9.97 6.11 -11.45
CA THR A 107 11.00 7.15 -11.57
C THR A 107 11.14 7.56 -13.03
N HIS A 108 11.03 8.85 -13.31
CA HIS A 108 11.31 9.41 -14.63
C HIS A 108 12.74 9.93 -14.68
N PHE A 109 13.44 9.64 -15.78
CA PHE A 109 14.78 10.18 -16.05
C PHE A 109 14.88 10.57 -17.52
N ARG A 110 15.92 11.32 -17.88
CA ARG A 110 16.14 11.74 -19.27
C ARG A 110 16.38 10.50 -20.14
N GLY A 111 15.38 10.09 -20.93
CA GLY A 111 15.43 8.92 -21.82
C GLY A 111 14.51 7.76 -21.44
N GLY A 112 13.75 7.82 -20.34
CA GLY A 112 12.80 6.76 -20.02
C GLY A 112 12.17 6.83 -18.62
N LYS A 113 11.59 5.70 -18.21
CA LYS A 113 11.05 5.49 -16.87
C LYS A 113 11.47 4.12 -16.33
N THR A 114 11.73 4.04 -15.03
CA THR A 114 11.85 2.77 -14.31
C THR A 114 10.63 2.56 -13.43
N THR A 115 10.28 1.29 -13.23
CA THR A 115 9.14 0.86 -12.42
C THR A 115 9.62 -0.24 -11.51
N ASN A 116 9.56 0.01 -10.20
CA ASN A 116 10.05 -0.92 -9.19
C ASN A 116 8.95 -1.15 -8.16
N THR A 117 8.81 -2.40 -7.71
CA THR A 117 7.95 -2.73 -6.58
C THR A 117 8.70 -2.40 -5.29
N CYS A 118 8.02 -1.77 -4.34
CA CYS A 118 8.54 -1.54 -3.00
C CYS A 118 8.41 -2.84 -2.19
N ASP A 119 9.38 -3.11 -1.31
CA ASP A 119 9.38 -4.28 -0.44
C ASP A 119 8.28 -4.12 0.61
N GLY A 120 7.21 -4.91 0.49
CA GLY A 120 6.09 -4.93 1.43
C GLY A 120 6.32 -5.87 2.62
N PRO A 121 5.48 -5.76 3.66
CA PRO A 121 5.49 -6.65 4.82
C PRO A 121 5.07 -8.10 4.49
#